data_AF-A0A845ZAL5-F1
#
_entry.id   AF-A0A845ZAL5-F1
#
_cell.length_a   1.000
_cell.length_b   1.000
_cell.length_c   1.000
_cell.angle_alpha   90.00
_cell.angle_beta   90.00
_cell.angle_gamma   90.00
#
_symmetry.space_group_name_H-M   'P 1'
#
loop_
_entity.id
_entity.type
_entity.pdbx_description
1 polymer ?
#
loop_
_entity_poly.entity_id
_entity_poly.type
_entity_poly.pdbx_seq_one_letter_code
_entity_poly.pdbx_strand_id
1 'polypeptide(L)'
;MSEIKRTGVLKVGIRRDAPPFGFLDQDKWQGYCVTKMYYLANHLGEVLNRPVRFEKIPSVLDEDSPNNRYGMVANGKVHLDCGPNTIKSAPPLSGVTYSTAFYFSGTHFIIRPEMKGIFKPDSSLAGETIGVLPGSNTHTLISSTYPLAEIVDTPYRSSKGRELAVRDVVERDIDAFAIKSM
;
A
#
# COMPACT_ATOMS: atom_id res chain seq x y z
N MET A 1 -11.59 -20.50 3.40
CA MET A 1 -12.36 -20.93 4.60
C MET A 1 -11.91 -22.30 5.14
N SER A 2 -11.75 -23.33 4.30
CA SER A 2 -11.40 -24.69 4.76
C SER A 2 -10.11 -24.77 5.60
N GLU A 3 -9.06 -24.03 5.24
CA GLU A 3 -7.81 -24.00 6.02
C GLU A 3 -8.05 -23.41 7.43
N ILE A 4 -8.68 -22.25 7.53
CA ILE A 4 -9.02 -21.59 8.81
C ILE A 4 -9.85 -22.53 9.69
N LYS A 5 -10.84 -23.22 9.12
CA LYS A 5 -11.67 -24.20 9.85
C LYS A 5 -10.84 -25.34 10.45
N ARG A 6 -9.81 -25.80 9.73
CA ARG A 6 -8.93 -26.88 10.16
C ARG A 6 -7.90 -26.41 11.19
N THR A 7 -7.22 -25.30 10.92
CA THR A 7 -6.06 -24.83 11.69
C THR A 7 -6.42 -23.90 12.85
N GLY A 8 -7.55 -23.19 12.77
CA GLY A 8 -7.86 -22.09 13.67
C GLY A 8 -6.93 -20.89 13.49
N VAL A 9 -6.36 -20.68 12.29
CA VAL A 9 -5.43 -19.58 12.01
C VAL A 9 -5.91 -18.78 10.81
N LEU A 10 -6.07 -17.46 10.99
CA LEU A 10 -6.28 -16.49 9.93
C LEU A 10 -4.94 -15.82 9.58
N LYS A 11 -4.26 -16.31 8.53
CA LYS A 11 -3.10 -15.66 7.90
C LYS A 11 -3.54 -14.45 7.07
N VAL A 12 -2.97 -13.27 7.33
CA VAL A 12 -3.25 -12.03 6.57
C VAL A 12 -1.97 -11.34 6.16
N GLY A 13 -1.88 -10.96 4.88
CA GLY A 13 -0.85 -10.07 4.35
C GLY A 13 -1.06 -8.65 4.85
N ILE A 14 -0.07 -8.05 5.51
CA ILE A 14 -0.12 -6.64 5.93
C ILE A 14 1.23 -5.99 5.66
N ARG A 15 1.19 -4.78 5.09
CA ARG A 15 2.37 -3.95 4.88
C ARG A 15 2.89 -3.37 6.20
N ARG A 16 4.20 -3.13 6.27
CA ARG A 16 4.88 -2.55 7.45
C ARG A 16 5.21 -1.07 7.31
N ASP A 17 4.89 -0.51 6.16
CA ASP A 17 5.34 0.79 5.65
C ASP A 17 4.17 1.63 5.09
N ALA A 18 2.94 1.32 5.51
CA ALA A 18 1.72 1.94 5.01
C ALA A 18 0.82 2.45 6.16
N PRO A 19 1.30 3.35 7.04
CA PRO A 19 0.41 4.03 7.98
C PRO A 19 -0.71 4.77 7.22
N PRO A 20 -1.88 5.03 7.82
CA PRO A 20 -2.35 4.48 9.08
C PRO A 20 -2.93 3.05 8.95
N PHE A 21 -2.77 2.38 7.80
CA PHE A 21 -3.38 1.07 7.53
C PHE A 21 -2.60 -0.09 8.18
N GLY A 22 -1.32 -0.20 7.87
CA GLY A 22 -0.43 -1.23 8.38
C GLY A 22 0.99 -0.69 8.46
N PHE A 23 1.54 -0.63 9.67
CA PHE A 23 2.89 -0.12 9.91
C PHE A 23 3.50 -0.73 11.16
N LEU A 24 4.82 -0.65 11.29
CA LEU A 24 5.50 -0.93 12.54
C LEU A 24 5.71 0.37 13.32
N ASP A 25 5.34 0.35 14.60
CA ASP A 25 5.72 1.35 15.59
C ASP A 25 6.42 0.61 16.74
N GLN A 26 7.70 0.93 16.97
CA GLN A 26 8.55 0.22 17.95
C GLN A 26 8.46 -1.32 17.82
N ASP A 27 8.60 -1.82 16.59
CA ASP A 27 8.47 -3.25 16.21
C ASP A 27 7.10 -3.89 16.46
N LYS A 28 6.09 -3.11 16.86
CA LYS A 28 4.71 -3.57 17.02
C LYS A 28 3.90 -3.21 15.79
N TRP A 29 3.13 -4.19 15.30
CA TRP A 29 2.17 -3.98 14.22
C TRP A 29 1.03 -3.08 14.70
N GLN A 30 0.87 -1.95 14.02
CA GLN A 30 -0.18 -0.98 14.25
C GLN A 30 -0.97 -0.72 12.97
N GLY A 31 -2.12 -0.07 13.15
CA GLY A 31 -2.92 0.48 12.07
C GLY A 31 -4.28 -0.17 11.89
N TYR A 32 -5.08 0.47 11.04
CA TYR A 32 -6.47 0.11 10.81
C TYR A 32 -6.66 -1.35 10.37
N CYS A 33 -5.81 -1.85 9.47
CA CYS A 33 -5.87 -3.24 9.01
C CYS A 33 -5.52 -4.22 10.13
N VAL A 34 -4.60 -3.88 11.03
CA VAL A 34 -4.28 -4.71 12.19
C VAL A 34 -5.50 -4.85 13.09
N THR A 35 -6.15 -3.74 13.43
CA THR A 35 -7.35 -3.73 14.26
C THR A 35 -8.52 -4.45 13.60
N LYS A 36 -8.80 -4.16 12.33
CA LYS A 36 -9.91 -4.79 11.58
C LYS A 36 -9.74 -6.30 11.46
N MET A 37 -8.52 -6.79 11.25
CA MET A 37 -8.25 -8.23 11.13
C MET A 37 -8.28 -8.96 12.47
N TYR A 38 -7.98 -8.26 13.57
CA TYR A 38 -8.23 -8.79 14.90
C TYR A 38 -9.73 -9.03 15.14
N TYR A 39 -10.59 -8.06 14.82
CA TYR A 39 -12.05 -8.24 14.90
C TYR A 39 -12.56 -9.35 13.97
N LEU A 40 -12.02 -9.45 12.75
CA LEU A 40 -12.37 -10.53 11.83
C LEU A 40 -12.02 -11.90 12.41
N ALA A 41 -10.84 -12.06 13.02
CA ALA A 41 -10.45 -13.31 13.66
C ALA A 41 -11.38 -13.68 14.82
N ASN A 42 -11.76 -12.72 15.67
CA ASN A 42 -12.72 -12.95 16.75
C ASN A 42 -14.08 -13.40 16.21
N HIS A 43 -14.61 -12.70 15.21
CA HIS A 43 -15.87 -13.05 14.57
C HIS A 43 -15.82 -14.44 13.92
N LEU A 44 -14.72 -14.79 13.24
CA LEU A 44 -14.53 -16.14 12.72
C LEU A 44 -14.50 -17.18 13.83
N GLY A 45 -13.99 -16.84 15.01
CA GLY A 45 -14.00 -17.73 16.16
C GLY A 45 -15.41 -18.05 16.66
N GLU A 46 -16.28 -17.04 16.70
CA GLU A 46 -17.71 -17.21 17.02
C GLU A 46 -18.41 -18.09 15.97
N VAL A 47 -18.24 -17.77 14.69
CA VAL A 47 -18.86 -18.49 13.57
C VAL A 47 -18.42 -19.95 13.50
N LEU A 48 -17.18 -20.24 13.87
CA LEU A 48 -16.60 -21.59 13.82
C LEU A 48 -16.71 -22.34 15.16
N ASN A 49 -17.25 -21.70 16.20
CA ASN A 49 -17.29 -22.21 17.57
C ASN A 49 -15.93 -22.76 18.05
N ARG A 50 -14.85 -22.05 17.72
CA ARG A 50 -13.47 -22.39 18.12
C ARG A 50 -12.57 -21.16 18.11
N PRO A 51 -11.49 -21.11 18.90
CA PRO A 51 -10.52 -20.02 18.80
C PRO A 51 -9.92 -19.90 17.40
N VAL A 52 -9.83 -18.67 16.88
CA VAL A 52 -9.14 -18.33 15.64
C VAL A 52 -8.05 -17.30 15.94
N ARG A 53 -6.79 -17.68 15.74
CA ARG A 53 -5.63 -16.78 15.90
C ARG A 53 -5.41 -15.96 14.64
N PHE A 54 -5.20 -14.66 14.81
CA PHE A 54 -4.76 -13.77 13.75
C PHE A 54 -3.24 -13.82 13.59
N GLU A 55 -2.77 -14.25 12.42
CA GLU A 55 -1.36 -14.26 12.02
C GLU A 55 -1.08 -13.20 10.96
N LYS A 56 -0.11 -12.33 11.25
CA LYS A 56 0.31 -11.23 10.37
C LYS A 56 1.51 -11.70 9.55
N ILE A 57 1.40 -11.66 8.23
CA ILE A 57 2.49 -11.99 7.31
C ILE A 57 2.89 -10.70 6.58
N PRO A 58 4.17 -10.31 6.58
CA PRO A 58 4.62 -9.14 5.83
C PRO A 58 4.34 -9.28 4.33
N SER A 59 3.51 -8.37 3.82
CA SER A 59 3.33 -8.15 2.38
C SER A 59 4.14 -6.92 1.96
N VAL A 60 4.53 -6.84 0.68
CA VAL A 60 5.20 -5.67 0.12
C VAL A 60 4.45 -5.11 -1.09
N LEU A 61 4.71 -3.83 -1.37
CA LEU A 61 4.15 -3.12 -2.51
C LEU A 61 4.80 -3.53 -3.84
N ASP A 62 6.09 -3.89 -3.80
CA ASP A 62 6.86 -4.32 -4.95
C ASP A 62 6.23 -5.55 -5.61
N GLU A 63 5.79 -5.40 -6.87
CA GLU A 63 5.10 -6.44 -7.63
C GLU A 63 6.04 -7.56 -8.08
N ASP A 64 7.33 -7.28 -8.18
CA ASP A 64 8.37 -8.27 -8.53
C ASP A 64 8.76 -9.14 -7.33
N SER A 65 8.33 -8.77 -6.12
CA SER A 65 8.63 -9.52 -4.90
C SER A 65 7.82 -10.83 -4.82
N PRO A 66 8.40 -11.93 -4.32
CA PRO A 66 7.63 -13.13 -3.97
C PRO A 66 6.62 -12.88 -2.82
N ASN A 67 6.75 -11.76 -2.12
CA ASN A 67 5.84 -11.30 -1.07
C ASN A 67 4.92 -10.17 -1.55
N ASN A 68 4.73 -10.00 -2.86
CA ASN A 68 3.76 -9.04 -3.36
C ASN A 68 2.33 -9.45 -2.95
N ARG A 69 1.53 -8.46 -2.57
CA ARG A 69 0.15 -8.63 -2.07
C ARG A 69 -0.75 -9.54 -2.92
N TYR A 70 -0.61 -9.51 -4.24
CA TYR A 70 -1.49 -10.25 -5.14
C TYR A 70 -1.07 -11.71 -5.22
N GLY A 71 0.23 -11.96 -5.43
CA GLY A 71 0.82 -13.29 -5.47
C GLY A 71 0.59 -14.05 -4.16
N MET A 72 0.78 -13.39 -3.02
CA MET A 72 0.56 -14.01 -1.70
C MET A 72 -0.88 -14.51 -1.48
N VAL A 73 -1.88 -13.84 -2.07
CA VAL A 73 -3.27 -14.31 -2.02
C VAL A 73 -3.49 -15.42 -3.05
N ALA A 74 -3.06 -15.21 -4.30
CA ALA A 74 -3.26 -16.16 -5.39
C ALA A 74 -2.61 -17.53 -5.12
N ASN A 75 -1.46 -17.56 -4.45
CA ASN A 75 -0.74 -18.78 -4.10
C ASN A 75 -1.15 -19.39 -2.74
N GLY A 76 -2.11 -18.79 -2.03
CA GLY A 76 -2.60 -19.27 -0.74
C GLY A 76 -1.63 -19.08 0.44
N LYS A 77 -0.56 -18.29 0.29
CA LYS A 77 0.34 -17.94 1.39
C LYS A 77 -0.40 -17.20 2.50
N VAL A 78 -1.32 -16.31 2.13
CA VAL A 78 -2.27 -15.65 3.04
C VAL A 78 -3.70 -15.90 2.58
N HIS A 79 -4.67 -15.80 3.49
CA HIS A 79 -6.08 -15.91 3.12
C HIS A 79 -6.62 -14.62 2.49
N LEU A 80 -6.04 -13.48 2.86
CA LEU A 80 -6.33 -12.16 2.30
C LEU A 80 -5.15 -11.22 2.58
N ASP A 81 -5.09 -10.11 1.85
CA ASP A 81 -4.18 -9.00 2.11
C ASP A 81 -5.00 -7.77 2.55
N CYS A 82 -4.53 -7.05 3.57
CA CYS A 82 -5.15 -5.81 4.04
C CYS A 82 -4.13 -4.67 4.03
N GLY A 83 -4.45 -3.64 3.26
CA GLY A 83 -3.70 -2.39 3.19
C GLY A 83 -4.44 -1.36 2.34
N PRO A 84 -3.78 -0.26 1.94
CA PRO A 84 -4.34 0.73 1.01
C PRO A 84 -4.36 0.22 -0.44
N ASN A 85 -4.93 -0.97 -0.65
CA ASN A 85 -5.02 -1.59 -1.95
C ASN A 85 -6.14 -0.94 -2.75
N THR A 86 -5.80 -0.39 -3.91
CA THR A 86 -6.79 0.25 -4.78
C THR A 86 -7.61 -0.82 -5.48
N ILE A 87 -8.93 -0.75 -5.35
CA ILE A 87 -9.85 -1.61 -6.10
C ILE A 87 -9.79 -1.20 -7.57
N LYS A 88 -9.53 -2.19 -8.45
CA LYS A 88 -9.54 -2.04 -9.91
C LYS A 88 -10.76 -2.77 -10.47
N SER A 89 -11.20 -2.40 -11.67
CA SER A 89 -12.30 -3.08 -12.37
C SER A 89 -11.99 -4.55 -12.66
N ALA A 90 -10.71 -4.87 -12.91
CA ALA A 90 -10.21 -6.23 -13.04
C ALA A 90 -9.08 -6.48 -12.02
N PRO A 91 -9.13 -7.56 -11.23
CA PRO A 91 -8.01 -8.00 -10.41
C PRO A 91 -6.78 -8.33 -11.27
N PRO A 92 -5.56 -8.05 -10.81
CA PRO A 92 -4.34 -8.25 -11.61
C PRO A 92 -3.95 -9.72 -11.77
N LEU A 93 -4.48 -10.62 -10.94
CA LEU A 93 -4.23 -12.06 -11.00
C LEU A 93 -5.53 -12.84 -10.86
N SER A 94 -5.63 -13.97 -11.59
CA SER A 94 -6.71 -14.93 -11.42
C SER A 94 -6.74 -15.46 -9.98
N GLY A 95 -7.94 -15.65 -9.43
CA GLY A 95 -8.14 -16.08 -8.05
C GLY A 95 -8.03 -14.98 -6.99
N VAL A 96 -7.74 -13.74 -7.38
CA VAL A 96 -7.80 -12.57 -6.48
C VAL A 96 -9.11 -11.83 -6.68
N THR A 97 -9.76 -11.46 -5.58
CA THR A 97 -10.93 -10.57 -5.57
C THR A 97 -10.78 -9.52 -4.48
N TYR A 98 -11.54 -8.43 -4.57
CA TYR A 98 -11.55 -7.36 -3.58
C TYR A 98 -12.74 -7.49 -2.63
N SER A 99 -12.56 -7.05 -1.39
CA SER A 99 -13.67 -6.82 -0.47
C SER A 99 -14.49 -5.60 -0.92
N THR A 100 -15.58 -5.31 -0.21
CA THR A 100 -16.17 -3.98 -0.24
C THR A 100 -15.13 -2.94 0.17
N ALA A 101 -15.22 -1.75 -0.44
CA ALA A 101 -14.37 -0.61 -0.10
C ALA A 101 -14.60 -0.19 1.36
N PHE A 102 -13.52 0.15 2.06
CA PHE A 102 -13.58 0.68 3.43
C PHE A 102 -12.85 2.02 3.57
N TYR A 103 -12.23 2.52 2.50
CA TYR A 103 -11.53 3.79 2.48
C TYR A 103 -11.52 4.38 1.07
N PHE A 104 -11.67 5.70 0.95
CA PHE A 104 -11.61 6.44 -0.31
C PHE A 104 -10.50 7.49 -0.23
N SER A 105 -9.67 7.58 -1.26
CA SER A 105 -8.52 8.50 -1.31
C SER A 105 -8.23 8.94 -2.74
N GLY A 106 -7.50 10.05 -2.88
CA GLY A 106 -6.98 10.56 -4.15
C GLY A 106 -5.45 10.63 -4.15
N THR A 107 -4.85 10.64 -5.33
CA THR A 107 -3.42 10.95 -5.49
C THR A 107 -3.20 12.44 -5.29
N HIS A 108 -2.22 12.80 -4.47
CA HIS A 108 -1.83 14.18 -4.18
C HIS A 108 -0.31 14.31 -4.28
N PHE A 109 0.16 15.55 -4.44
CA PHE A 109 1.57 15.89 -4.38
C PHE A 109 1.92 16.41 -2.99
N ILE A 110 2.99 15.87 -2.41
CA ILE A 110 3.71 16.48 -1.30
C ILE A 110 4.80 17.34 -1.92
N ILE A 111 4.74 18.64 -1.64
CA ILE A 111 5.70 19.65 -2.09
C ILE A 111 6.21 20.43 -0.88
N ARG A 112 7.34 21.10 -1.05
CA ARG A 112 7.81 22.06 -0.05
C ARG A 112 6.86 23.27 0.03
N PRO A 113 6.64 23.89 1.21
CA PRO A 113 5.72 25.01 1.36
C PRO A 113 5.99 26.18 0.42
N GLU A 114 7.26 26.50 0.14
CA GLU A 114 7.67 27.57 -0.77
C GLU A 114 7.30 27.32 -2.24
N MET A 115 7.09 26.05 -2.62
CA MET A 115 6.65 25.69 -3.97
C MET A 115 5.15 25.91 -4.18
N LYS A 116 4.41 26.30 -3.14
CA LYS A 116 2.98 26.59 -3.25
C LYS A 116 2.74 27.73 -4.23
N GLY A 117 2.01 27.44 -5.31
CA GLY A 117 1.73 28.41 -6.37
C GLY A 117 2.84 28.51 -7.42
N ILE A 118 3.97 27.84 -7.24
CA ILE A 118 5.03 27.66 -8.24
C ILE A 118 4.86 26.30 -8.92
N PHE A 119 4.73 25.23 -8.13
CA PHE A 119 4.39 23.91 -8.63
C PHE A 119 2.94 23.93 -9.14
N LYS A 120 2.75 23.62 -10.43
CA LYS A 120 1.45 23.69 -11.14
C LYS A 120 0.99 22.30 -11.59
N PRO A 121 0.21 21.57 -10.77
CA PRO A 121 -0.30 20.25 -11.14
C PRO A 121 -1.18 20.23 -12.40
N ASP A 122 -1.71 21.37 -12.81
CA ASP A 122 -2.50 21.57 -14.03
C ASP A 122 -1.64 21.79 -15.30
N SER A 123 -0.31 21.94 -15.14
CA SER A 123 0.64 22.04 -16.25
C SER A 123 1.17 20.66 -16.69
N SER A 124 2.10 20.63 -17.66
CA SER A 124 2.76 19.39 -18.07
C SER A 124 3.79 18.87 -17.05
N LEU A 125 4.19 19.68 -16.07
CA LEU A 125 5.29 19.40 -15.15
C LEU A 125 6.59 19.00 -15.86
N ALA A 126 6.83 19.57 -17.05
CA ALA A 126 8.00 19.23 -17.86
C ALA A 126 9.31 19.56 -17.13
N GLY A 127 10.18 18.56 -16.99
CA GLY A 127 11.47 18.69 -16.28
C GLY A 127 11.39 18.72 -14.76
N GLU A 128 10.19 18.71 -14.16
CA GLU A 128 10.02 18.57 -12.72
C GLU A 128 10.34 17.13 -12.30
N THR A 129 11.11 16.96 -11.22
CA THR A 129 11.46 15.64 -10.71
C THR A 129 10.40 15.15 -9.71
N ILE A 130 9.72 14.04 -10.03
CA ILE A 130 8.58 13.53 -9.25
C ILE A 130 8.89 12.15 -8.68
N GLY A 131 8.97 12.08 -7.36
CA GLY A 131 9.05 10.81 -6.63
C GLY A 131 7.72 10.05 -6.66
N VAL A 132 7.79 8.73 -6.86
CA VAL A 132 6.64 7.81 -6.76
C VAL A 132 7.07 6.47 -6.18
N LEU A 133 6.18 5.78 -5.47
CA LEU A 133 6.46 4.43 -4.98
C LEU A 133 6.28 3.40 -6.13
N PRO A 134 7.31 2.59 -6.46
CA PRO A 134 7.20 1.50 -7.44
C PRO A 134 6.05 0.54 -7.10
N GLY A 135 5.35 0.03 -8.13
CA GLY A 135 4.22 -0.90 -7.94
C GLY A 135 2.95 -0.27 -7.35
N SER A 136 2.91 1.06 -7.19
CA SER A 136 1.69 1.77 -6.80
C SER A 136 0.87 2.18 -8.02
N ASN A 137 -0.46 2.27 -7.87
CA ASN A 137 -1.29 2.88 -8.91
C ASN A 137 -0.95 4.36 -9.12
N THR A 138 -0.39 5.03 -8.11
CA THR A 138 0.07 6.41 -8.23
C THR A 138 1.23 6.51 -9.22
N HIS A 139 2.15 5.55 -9.24
CA HIS A 139 3.19 5.47 -10.26
C HIS A 139 2.60 5.46 -11.67
N THR A 140 1.70 4.51 -11.97
CA THR A 140 1.06 4.43 -13.29
C THR A 140 0.28 5.70 -13.64
N LEU A 141 -0.45 6.29 -12.69
CA LEU A 141 -1.22 7.51 -12.90
C LEU A 141 -0.30 8.69 -13.25
N ILE A 142 0.75 8.90 -12.47
CA ILE A 142 1.66 10.04 -12.65
C ILE A 142 2.44 9.89 -13.94
N SER A 143 3.01 8.71 -14.22
CA SER A 143 3.79 8.47 -15.44
C SER A 143 2.95 8.62 -16.72
N SER A 144 1.64 8.35 -16.67
CA SER A 144 0.75 8.56 -17.82
C SER A 144 0.21 9.98 -17.93
N THR A 145 0.00 10.67 -16.81
CA THR A 145 -0.54 12.04 -16.77
C THR A 145 0.53 13.08 -17.10
N TYR A 146 1.77 12.89 -16.64
CA TYR A 146 2.89 13.82 -16.78
C TYR A 146 4.07 13.19 -17.50
N PRO A 147 3.95 12.86 -18.80
CA PRO A 147 4.99 12.15 -19.55
C PRO A 147 6.27 12.98 -19.77
N LEU A 148 6.24 14.28 -19.49
CA LEU A 148 7.39 15.19 -19.60
C LEU A 148 8.10 15.42 -18.25
N ALA A 149 7.55 14.91 -17.15
CA ALA A 149 8.20 14.96 -15.85
C ALA A 149 9.28 13.87 -15.72
N GLU A 150 10.27 14.10 -14.86
CA GLU A 150 11.31 13.12 -14.56
C GLU A 150 10.86 12.24 -13.38
N ILE A 151 10.49 10.99 -13.67
CA ILE A 151 9.97 10.07 -12.66
C ILE A 151 11.11 9.40 -11.89
N VAL A 152 11.10 9.56 -10.56
CA VAL A 152 12.06 8.92 -9.64
C VAL A 152 11.34 7.88 -8.79
N ASP A 153 11.75 6.62 -8.93
CA ASP A 153 11.08 5.50 -8.26
C ASP A 153 12.04 4.49 -7.64
N THR A 154 13.20 4.30 -8.25
CA THR A 154 14.19 3.27 -7.91
C THR A 154 14.71 3.41 -6.46
N PRO A 155 15.05 4.61 -5.95
CA PRO A 155 15.43 4.79 -4.55
C PRO A 155 14.33 4.38 -3.55
N TYR A 156 13.07 4.35 -3.99
CA TYR A 156 11.91 4.12 -3.15
C TYR A 156 11.41 2.66 -3.15
N ARG A 157 12.16 1.74 -3.75
CA ARG A 157 11.88 0.30 -3.72
C ARG A 157 12.34 -0.35 -2.40
N SER A 158 11.81 0.14 -1.28
CA SER A 158 12.08 -0.43 0.04
C SER A 158 10.95 -0.15 1.02
N SER A 159 10.97 -0.79 2.19
CA SER A 159 10.04 -0.47 3.29
C SER A 159 10.22 0.96 3.82
N LYS A 160 11.30 1.65 3.47
CA LYS A 160 11.53 3.06 3.82
C LYS A 160 11.21 4.01 2.65
N GLY A 161 10.74 3.49 1.52
CA GLY A 161 10.57 4.27 0.29
C GLY A 161 9.75 5.53 0.48
N ARG A 162 8.71 5.47 1.33
CA ARG A 162 7.90 6.65 1.66
C ARG A 162 8.66 7.70 2.45
N GLU A 163 9.41 7.28 3.47
CA GLU A 163 10.20 8.19 4.31
C GLU A 163 11.33 8.83 3.49
N LEU A 164 12.00 8.03 2.65
CA LEU A 164 13.03 8.49 1.73
C LEU A 164 12.46 9.52 0.75
N ALA A 165 11.32 9.25 0.11
CA ALA A 165 10.74 10.22 -0.82
C ALA A 165 10.32 11.54 -0.14
N VAL A 166 9.78 11.48 1.08
CA VAL A 166 9.47 12.70 1.86
C VAL A 166 10.76 13.46 2.19
N ARG A 167 11.81 12.76 2.62
CA ARG A 167 13.13 13.35 2.88
C ARG A 167 13.68 14.02 1.63
N ASP A 168 13.65 13.35 0.48
CA ASP A 168 14.20 13.87 -0.78
C ASP A 168 13.43 15.14 -1.26
N VAL A 169 12.12 15.24 -0.98
CA VAL A 169 11.37 16.50 -1.18
C VAL A 169 11.92 17.61 -0.27
N VAL A 170 12.23 17.31 0.99
CA VAL A 170 12.76 18.30 1.96
C VAL A 170 14.19 18.71 1.59
N GLU A 171 15.03 17.75 1.19
CA GLU A 171 16.44 17.94 0.84
C GLU A 171 16.64 18.54 -0.56
N ARG A 172 15.56 18.64 -1.35
CA ARG A 172 15.53 19.20 -2.72
C ARG A 172 16.18 18.31 -3.77
N ASP A 173 16.24 17.01 -3.50
CA ASP A 173 16.65 15.99 -4.47
C ASP A 173 15.51 15.69 -5.47
N ILE A 174 14.26 15.92 -5.08
CA ILE A 174 13.07 15.89 -5.95
C ILE A 174 12.17 17.10 -5.69
N ASP A 175 11.34 17.46 -6.67
CA ASP A 175 10.43 18.62 -6.59
C ASP A 175 9.12 18.28 -5.89
N ALA A 176 8.60 17.07 -6.14
CA ALA A 176 7.37 16.60 -5.54
C ALA A 176 7.38 15.09 -5.28
N PHE A 177 6.69 14.64 -4.24
CA PHE A 177 6.38 13.24 -4.03
C PHE A 177 4.89 12.99 -4.23
N ALA A 178 4.54 12.19 -5.23
CA ALA A 178 3.16 11.83 -5.51
C ALA A 178 2.75 10.56 -4.74
N ILE A 179 1.71 10.69 -3.91
CA ILE A 179 1.21 9.60 -3.07
C ILE A 179 -0.29 9.76 -2.83
N LYS A 180 -0.97 8.66 -2.49
CA LYS A 180 -2.36 8.73 -2.03
C LYS A 180 -2.47 9.48 -0.70
N SER A 181 -3.45 10.38 -0.61
CA SER A 181 -3.84 10.98 0.66
C SER A 181 -4.29 9.89 1.62
N MET A 182 -3.84 10.02 2.85
CA MET A 182 -4.15 9.11 3.94
C MET A 182 -5.31 9.61 4.77
#